data_AF-L7LLR1-F1
#
_entry.id   AF-L7LLR1-F1
#
_cell.length_a   1.000
_cell.length_b   1.000
_cell.length_c   1.000
_cell.angle_alpha   90.00
_cell.angle_beta   90.00
_cell.angle_gamma   90.00
#
_symmetry.space_group_name_H-M   'P 1'
#
loop_
_entity.id
_entity.type
_entity.pdbx_description
1 polymer ?
#
loop_
_entity_poly.entity_id
_entity_poly.type
_entity_poly.pdbx_seq_one_letter_code
_entity_poly.pdbx_strand_id
1 'polypeptide(L)'
;MPRPPKYSPELRDRATRMAVDARKDPETAPGALARIAKQLDINPETLRTWVRRVEAGQAEAPGIETVSDIERIRLLEKEVRELRRANEILKTASAFFAAELDRPHR
;
A
#
# COMPACT_ATOMS: atom_id res chain seq x y z
N MET A 1 7.25 26.81 -1.30
CA MET A 1 6.92 25.37 -1.26
C MET A 1 5.89 25.14 -0.15
N PRO A 2 4.82 24.37 -0.38
CA PRO A 2 3.85 24.05 0.67
C PRO A 2 4.52 23.24 1.80
N ARG A 3 4.12 23.52 3.05
CA ARG A 3 4.63 22.80 4.23
C ARG A 3 4.20 21.32 4.14
N PRO A 4 5.11 20.35 4.36
CA PRO A 4 4.75 18.94 4.37
C PRO A 4 3.70 18.68 5.47
N PRO A 5 2.67 17.85 5.19
CA PRO A 5 1.63 17.56 6.15
C PRO A 5 2.19 16.86 7.40
N LYS A 6 1.57 17.11 8.55
CA LYS A 6 2.01 16.58 9.86
C LYS A 6 1.91 15.05 9.98
N TYR A 7 1.02 14.45 9.20
CA TYR A 7 0.80 13.00 9.17
C TYR A 7 0.99 12.49 7.74
N SER A 8 1.65 11.35 7.59
CA SER A 8 1.80 10.71 6.28
C SER A 8 0.44 10.21 5.77
N PRO A 9 0.25 10.15 4.44
CA PRO A 9 -0.99 9.63 3.85
C PRO A 9 -1.24 8.17 4.25
N GLU A 10 -0.19 7.35 4.37
CA GLU A 10 -0.30 5.95 4.78
C GLU A 10 -0.79 5.81 6.23
N LEU A 11 -0.30 6.68 7.13
CA LEU A 11 -0.75 6.72 8.51
C LEU A 11 -2.23 7.16 8.59
N ARG A 12 -2.61 8.15 7.79
CA ARG A 12 -4.00 8.63 7.69
C ARG A 12 -4.94 7.50 7.28
N ASP A 13 -4.60 6.78 6.22
CA ASP A 13 -5.46 5.74 5.66
C ASP A 13 -5.56 4.53 6.58
N ARG A 14 -4.42 4.10 7.14
CA ARG A 14 -4.40 3.02 8.13
C ARG A 14 -5.24 3.37 9.36
N ALA A 15 -5.05 4.56 9.93
CA ALA A 15 -5.79 5.00 11.11
C ALA A 15 -7.30 5.08 10.83
N THR A 16 -7.67 5.60 9.67
CA THR A 16 -9.08 5.77 9.29
C THR A 16 -9.75 4.41 9.03
N ARG A 17 -9.07 3.46 8.38
CA ARG A 17 -9.57 2.09 8.19
C ARG A 17 -9.78 1.38 9.53
N MET A 18 -8.78 1.40 10.41
CA MET A 18 -8.89 0.80 11.74
C MET A 18 -10.06 1.38 12.54
N ALA A 19 -10.28 2.69 12.45
CA ALA A 19 -11.36 3.37 13.15
C ALA A 19 -12.75 3.04 12.59
N VAL A 20 -12.88 2.90 11.28
CA VAL A 20 -14.14 2.47 10.64
C VAL A 20 -14.45 1.01 11.02
N ASP A 21 -13.46 0.13 10.96
CA ASP A 21 -13.66 -1.29 11.29
C ASP A 21 -14.02 -1.49 12.77
N ALA A 22 -13.35 -0.80 13.68
CA ALA A 22 -13.67 -0.85 15.12
C ALA A 22 -15.04 -0.25 15.48
N ARG A 23 -15.65 0.52 14.58
CA ARG A 23 -17.01 1.06 14.75
C ARG A 23 -18.11 0.16 14.18
N LYS A 24 -17.76 -0.87 13.39
CA LYS A 24 -18.73 -1.86 12.89
C LYS A 24 -19.20 -2.81 14.00
N ASP A 25 -18.36 -3.05 14.99
CA ASP A 25 -18.69 -3.84 16.16
C ASP A 25 -19.34 -2.94 17.24
N PRO A 26 -20.62 -3.19 17.62
CA PRO A 26 -21.34 -2.40 18.62
C PRO A 26 -20.66 -2.33 19.98
N GLU A 27 -19.95 -3.40 20.38
CA GLU A 27 -19.28 -3.51 21.68
C GLU A 27 -18.02 -2.64 21.73
N THR A 28 -17.31 -2.53 20.60
CA THR A 28 -16.06 -1.75 20.53
C THR A 28 -16.25 -0.32 20.05
N ALA A 29 -17.43 0.01 19.50
CA ALA A 29 -17.74 1.33 18.95
C ALA A 29 -17.58 2.47 19.98
N PRO A 30 -18.00 2.34 21.25
CA PRO A 30 -17.74 3.35 22.27
C PRO A 30 -16.23 3.51 22.51
N GLY A 31 -15.71 4.72 22.27
CA GLY A 31 -14.30 5.02 22.50
C GLY A 31 -13.31 4.39 21.51
N ALA A 32 -13.77 3.73 20.44
CA ALA A 32 -12.91 3.20 19.37
C ALA A 32 -11.92 4.26 18.84
N LEU A 33 -12.43 5.44 18.52
CA LEU A 33 -11.63 6.56 18.01
C LEU A 33 -10.55 7.00 19.00
N ALA A 34 -10.89 7.14 20.28
CA ALA A 34 -9.96 7.58 21.31
C ALA A 34 -8.85 6.54 21.54
N ARG A 35 -9.19 5.24 21.56
CA ARG A 35 -8.23 4.15 21.70
C ARG A 35 -7.25 4.09 20.53
N ILE A 36 -7.76 4.14 19.30
CA ILE A 36 -6.94 4.06 18.08
C ILE A 36 -6.08 5.31 17.92
N ALA A 37 -6.63 6.49 18.21
CA ALA A 37 -5.87 7.74 18.21
C ALA A 37 -4.70 7.68 19.20
N LYS A 38 -4.92 7.19 20.42
CA LYS A 38 -3.86 7.00 21.42
C LYS A 38 -2.81 5.97 20.98
N GLN A 39 -3.24 4.87 20.35
CA GLN A 39 -2.33 3.82 19.88
C GLN A 39 -1.40 4.30 18.76
N LEU A 40 -1.88 5.23 17.93
CA LEU A 40 -1.14 5.75 16.78
C LEU A 40 -0.51 7.13 17.01
N ASP A 41 -0.59 7.65 18.24
CA ASP A 41 -0.16 9.01 18.62
C ASP A 41 -0.75 10.11 17.73
N ILE A 42 -2.02 9.95 17.36
CA ILE A 42 -2.80 10.92 16.57
C ILE A 42 -3.75 11.66 17.50
N ASN A 43 -4.00 12.94 17.24
CA ASN A 43 -5.05 13.66 17.94
C ASN A 43 -6.44 13.02 17.65
N PRO A 44 -7.24 12.63 18.67
CA PRO A 44 -8.54 11.99 18.47
C PRO A 44 -9.51 12.78 17.58
N GLU A 45 -9.48 14.11 17.63
CA GLU A 45 -10.35 14.96 16.82
C GLU A 45 -9.92 15.00 15.34
N THR A 46 -8.63 14.83 15.09
CA THR A 46 -8.10 14.68 13.73
C THR A 46 -8.60 13.37 13.11
N LEU A 47 -8.50 12.26 13.86
CA LEU A 47 -9.02 10.96 13.42
C LEU A 47 -10.54 10.99 13.21
N ARG A 48 -11.28 11.64 14.09
CA ARG A 48 -12.74 11.85 13.94
C ARG A 48 -13.09 12.60 12.66
N THR A 49 -12.31 13.62 12.30
CA THR A 49 -12.50 14.39 11.07
C THR A 49 -12.26 13.53 9.83
N TRP A 50 -11.23 12.69 9.82
CA TRP A 50 -10.95 11.78 8.72
C TRP A 50 -12.06 10.74 8.53
N VAL A 51 -12.49 10.11 9.62
CA VAL A 51 -13.58 9.12 9.58
C VAL A 51 -14.88 9.75 9.09
N ARG A 52 -15.23 10.96 9.57
CA ARG A 52 -16.42 11.69 9.08
C ARG A 52 -16.36 11.99 7.58
N ARG A 53 -15.20 12.38 7.05
CA ARG A 53 -15.06 12.61 5.61
C ARG A 53 -15.25 11.34 4.80
N VAL A 54 -14.77 10.20 5.31
CA VAL A 54 -14.97 8.89 4.68
C VAL A 54 -16.45 8.48 4.72
N GLU A 55 -17.11 8.64 5.87
CA GLU A 55 -18.54 8.36 6.03
C GLU A 55 -19.42 9.27 5.14
N ALA A 56 -19.00 10.52 4.93
CA ALA A 56 -19.68 11.47 4.05
C ALA A 56 -19.37 11.26 2.56
N GLY A 57 -18.51 10.30 2.20
CA GLY A 57 -18.06 10.09 0.81
C GLY A 57 -17.21 11.23 0.25
N GLN A 58 -16.69 12.12 1.12
CA GLN A 58 -15.90 13.31 0.75
C GLN A 58 -14.39 13.07 0.84
N ALA A 59 -13.95 11.98 1.46
CA ALA A 59 -12.57 11.52 1.38
C ALA A 59 -12.49 10.39 0.35
N GLU A 60 -11.42 10.38 -0.44
CA GLU A 60 -10.91 9.15 -1.06
C GLU A 60 -10.94 8.07 0.03
N ALA A 61 -11.84 7.10 -0.12
CA ALA A 61 -12.10 6.14 0.93
C ALA A 61 -10.82 5.34 1.22
N PRO A 62 -10.57 4.89 2.46
CA PRO A 62 -9.37 4.13 2.80
C PRO A 62 -9.38 2.79 2.06
N GLY A 63 -8.67 2.71 0.94
CA GLY A 63 -8.66 1.56 0.04
C GLY A 63 -9.12 1.81 -1.39
N ILE A 64 -9.45 3.06 -1.76
CA ILE A 64 -9.52 3.42 -3.16
C ILE A 64 -8.13 3.94 -3.50
N GLU A 65 -7.36 3.10 -4.19
CA GLU A 65 -6.11 3.50 -4.84
C GLU A 65 -6.37 4.85 -5.51
N THR A 66 -5.63 5.88 -5.10
CA THR A 66 -5.74 7.17 -5.80
C THR A 66 -5.43 6.93 -7.27
N VAL A 67 -5.92 7.77 -8.19
CA VAL A 67 -5.59 7.61 -9.62
C VAL A 67 -4.06 7.50 -9.82
N SER A 68 -3.28 8.18 -8.98
CA SER A 68 -1.81 8.08 -8.94
C SER A 68 -1.28 6.72 -8.45
N ASP A 69 -1.99 6.06 -7.52
CA ASP A 69 -1.62 4.72 -7.04
C ASP A 69 -1.95 3.65 -8.08
N ILE A 70 -3.07 3.76 -8.78
CA ILE A 70 -3.42 2.86 -9.90
C ILE A 70 -2.36 2.95 -11.00
N GLU A 71 -1.95 4.18 -11.35
CA GLU A 71 -0.89 4.42 -12.33
C GLU A 71 0.45 3.85 -11.86
N ARG A 72 0.79 4.06 -10.58
CA ARG A 72 2.01 3.51 -10.00
C ARG A 72 2.02 1.98 -9.95
N ILE A 73 0.90 1.35 -9.60
CA ILE A 73 0.75 -0.11 -9.58
C ILE A 73 0.89 -0.66 -11.00
N ARG A 74 0.23 -0.05 -12.00
CA ARG A 74 0.38 -0.46 -13.41
C ARG A 74 1.81 -0.35 -13.92
N LEU A 75 2.52 0.72 -13.55
CA LEU A 75 3.93 0.89 -13.90
C LEU A 75 4.79 -0.20 -13.26
N LEU A 76 4.59 -0.45 -11.97
CA LEU A 76 5.31 -1.50 -11.23
C LEU A 76 5.03 -2.90 -11.78
N GLU A 77 3.78 -3.22 -12.13
CA GLU A 77 3.43 -4.51 -12.74
C GLU A 77 4.09 -4.71 -14.10
N LYS A 78 4.19 -3.63 -14.90
CA LYS A 78 4.89 -3.66 -16.18
C LYS A 78 6.39 -3.91 -15.98
N GLU A 79 7.00 -3.20 -15.04
CA GLU A 79 8.42 -3.35 -14.72
C GLU A 79 8.74 -4.76 -14.19
N VAL A 80 7.91 -5.30 -13.30
CA VAL A 80 8.05 -6.67 -12.80
C VAL A 80 7.95 -7.69 -13.94
N ARG A 81 7.06 -7.48 -14.91
CA ARG A 81 6.94 -8.37 -16.08
C ARG A 81 8.18 -8.33 -16.96
N GLU A 82 8.72 -7.14 -17.21
CA GLU A 82 9.94 -6.96 -18.00
C GLU A 82 11.15 -7.58 -17.29
N LEU A 83 11.30 -7.35 -15.99
CA LEU A 83 12.36 -7.95 -15.18
C LEU A 83 12.28 -9.48 -15.17
N ARG A 84 11.09 -10.06 -15.03
CA ARG A 84 10.89 -11.51 -15.11
C ARG A 84 11.28 -12.06 -16.48
N ARG A 85 10.89 -11.39 -17.57
CA ARG A 85 11.26 -11.80 -18.93
C ARG A 85 12.77 -11.76 -19.14
N ALA A 86 13.43 -10.69 -18.69
CA ALA A 86 14.89 -10.58 -18.77
C ALA A 86 15.57 -11.69 -17.97
N ASN A 87 15.07 -11.98 -16.76
CA ASN A 87 15.59 -13.07 -15.93
C ASN A 87 15.48 -14.44 -16.64
N GLU A 88 14.36 -14.73 -17.29
CA GLU A 88 14.19 -15.99 -18.02
C GLU A 88 15.13 -16.11 -19.22
N ILE A 89 15.40 -15.01 -19.93
CA ILE A 89 16.41 -14.99 -21.00
C ILE A 89 17.81 -15.25 -20.43
N LEU A 90 18.15 -14.61 -19.32
CA LEU A 90 19.46 -14.80 -18.68
C LEU A 90 19.63 -16.24 -18.16
N LYS A 91 18.59 -16.83 -17.58
CA LYS A 91 18.61 -18.24 -17.14
C LYS A 91 18.77 -19.19 -18.31
N THR A 92 18.03 -19.00 -19.39
CA THR A 92 18.13 -19.86 -20.58
C THR A 92 19.49 -19.73 -21.25
N ALA A 93 20.02 -18.52 -21.38
CA ALA A 93 21.39 -18.30 -21.86
C ALA A 93 22.43 -18.96 -20.95
N SER A 94 22.30 -18.81 -19.64
CA SER A 94 23.20 -19.44 -18.67
C SER A 94 23.17 -20.97 -18.76
N ALA A 95 21.98 -21.56 -18.92
CA ALA A 95 21.81 -23.00 -19.11
C ALA A 95 22.42 -23.48 -20.43
N PHE A 96 22.28 -22.70 -21.51
CA PHE A 96 22.89 -23.00 -22.80
C PHE A 96 24.43 -23.02 -22.70
N PHE A 97 25.03 -21.97 -22.12
CA PHE A 97 26.48 -21.90 -21.95
C PHE A 97 27.02 -22.99 -21.01
N ALA A 98 26.30 -23.30 -19.93
CA ALA A 98 26.67 -24.40 -19.05
C ALA A 98 26.68 -25.76 -19.78
N ALA A 99 25.69 -26.00 -20.66
CA ALA A 99 25.63 -27.22 -21.46
C ALA A 99 26.71 -27.29 -22.56
N GLU A 100 27.15 -26.14 -23.09
CA GLU A 100 28.25 -26.06 -24.05
C GLU A 100 29.61 -26.35 -23.39
N LEU A 101 29.83 -25.83 -22.17
CA LEU A 101 31.04 -26.10 -21.39
C LEU A 101 31.18 -27.58 -20.99
N ASP A 102 30.06 -28.29 -20.79
CA ASP A 102 30.04 -29.68 -20.36
C ASP A 102 30.20 -30.69 -21.53
N ARG A 103 30.26 -30.20 -22.78
CA ARG A 103 30.61 -31.02 -23.96
C ARG A 103 32.11 -30.97 -24.20
N PRO A 104 32.88 -32.05 -23.94
CA PRO A 104 34.29 -32.09 -24.30
C PRO A 104 34.41 -32.01 -25.83
N HIS A 105 35.15 -31.00 -26.31
CA HIS A 105 35.58 -30.93 -27.70
C HIS A 105 36.35 -32.21 -28.02
N ARG A 106 35.79 -33.03 -28.92
CA ARG A 106 36.45 -34.21 -29.48
C ARG A 106 37.18 -33.82 -30.75
#